data_AF-A0A3N5QV90-F1
#
_entry.id   AF-A0A3N5QV90-F1
#
_cell.length_a   1.000
_cell.length_b   1.000
_cell.length_c   1.000
_cell.angle_alpha   90.00
_cell.angle_beta   90.00
_cell.angle_gamma   90.00
#
_symmetry.space_group_name_H-M   'P 1'
#
loop_
_entity.id
_entity.type
_entity.pdbx_description
1 polymer ?
#
loop_
_entity_poly.entity_id
_entity_poly.type
_entity_poly.pdbx_seq_one_letter_code
_entity_poly.pdbx_strand_id
1 'polypeptide(L)'
;MGKHYSQEVKLEAVQLFQAGKTHSEITEALGIRDGQRTKKWIRAYREKGAETFEKVARQGVRGRRPKKENTQAYLTRLEMEVALLKKFHTELREVPLAQRNIGRSTTTEQNTR
;
A
#
# COMPACT_ATOMS: atom_id res chain seq x y z
N MET A 1 27.78 -8.72 13.98
CA MET A 1 27.28 -7.38 13.63
C MET A 1 27.61 -7.08 12.17
N GLY A 2 26.62 -6.78 11.32
CA GLY A 2 26.86 -6.43 9.92
C GLY A 2 27.31 -4.97 9.80
N LYS A 3 28.39 -4.70 9.06
CA LYS A 3 28.80 -3.33 8.74
C LYS A 3 27.79 -2.75 7.75
N HIS A 4 27.15 -1.63 8.10
CA HIS A 4 26.28 -0.88 7.21
C HIS A 4 27.12 0.10 6.40
N TYR A 5 27.02 0.04 5.08
CA TYR A 5 27.69 0.97 4.18
C TYR A 5 26.72 2.07 3.74
N SER A 6 27.22 3.30 3.65
CA SER A 6 26.45 4.45 3.15
C SER A 6 26.03 4.25 1.70
N GLN A 7 25.09 5.06 1.22
CA GLN A 7 24.66 5.05 -0.18
C GLN A 7 25.82 5.40 -1.12
N GLU A 8 26.64 6.36 -0.72
CA GLU A 8 27.83 6.82 -1.46
C GLU A 8 28.77 5.64 -1.77
N VAL A 9 29.15 4.84 -0.77
CA VAL A 9 30.04 3.69 -0.96
C VAL A 9 29.45 2.65 -1.93
N LYS A 10 28.12 2.47 -1.91
CA LYS A 10 27.46 1.53 -2.84
C LYS A 10 27.45 2.05 -4.26
N LEU A 11 27.23 3.36 -4.45
CA LEU A 11 27.26 4.00 -5.75
C LEU A 11 28.68 4.00 -6.33
N GLU A 12 29.68 4.30 -5.50
CA GLU A 12 31.10 4.23 -5.88
C GLU A 12 31.49 2.81 -6.32
N ALA A 13 31.04 1.78 -5.60
CA ALA A 13 31.25 0.38 -5.99
C ALA A 13 30.66 0.07 -7.39
N VAL A 14 29.49 0.63 -7.70
CA VAL A 14 28.85 0.46 -9.01
C VAL A 14 29.59 1.24 -10.10
N GLN A 15 30.06 2.45 -9.82
CA GLN A 15 30.84 3.24 -10.76
C GLN A 15 32.15 2.54 -11.12
N LEU A 16 32.87 2.02 -10.12
CA LEU A 16 34.10 1.24 -10.34
C LEU A 16 33.83 -0.01 -11.18
N PHE A 17 32.69 -0.67 -10.96
CA PHE A 17 32.29 -1.81 -11.78
C PHE A 17 31.98 -1.41 -13.23
N GLN A 18 31.32 -0.27 -13.45
CA GLN A 18 31.09 0.26 -14.80
C GLN A 18 32.39 0.66 -15.50
N ALA A 19 33.38 1.12 -14.74
CA ALA A 19 34.74 1.37 -15.23
C ALA A 19 35.54 0.09 -15.54
N GLY A 20 34.94 -1.09 -15.41
CA GLY A 20 35.55 -2.38 -15.78
C GLY A 20 36.30 -3.09 -14.65
N LYS A 21 36.29 -2.57 -13.42
CA LYS A 21 36.98 -3.22 -12.29
C LYS A 21 36.30 -4.51 -11.86
N THR A 22 37.10 -5.46 -11.41
CA THR A 22 36.59 -6.73 -10.89
C THR A 22 36.01 -6.56 -9.48
N HIS A 23 35.13 -7.48 -9.07
CA HIS A 23 34.54 -7.44 -7.73
C HIS A 23 35.59 -7.44 -6.61
N SER A 24 36.71 -8.14 -6.81
CA SER A 24 37.81 -8.23 -5.86
C SER A 24 38.55 -6.90 -5.72
N GLU A 25 38.87 -6.25 -6.84
CA GLU A 25 39.48 -4.92 -6.85
C GLU A 25 38.57 -3.87 -6.18
N ILE A 26 37.26 -3.97 -6.39
CA ILE A 26 36.29 -3.06 -5.76
C ILE A 26 36.24 -3.30 -4.24
N THR A 27 36.30 -4.56 -3.80
CA THR A 27 36.33 -4.86 -2.36
C THR A 27 37.61 -4.37 -1.69
N GLU A 28 38.74 -4.47 -2.38
CA GLU A 28 40.02 -3.98 -1.89
C GLU A 28 40.05 -2.45 -1.83
N ALA A 29 39.66 -1.79 -2.93
CA ALA A 29 39.62 -0.33 -3.04
C ALA A 29 38.69 0.33 -2.00
N LEU A 30 37.54 -0.30 -1.70
CA LEU A 30 36.56 0.22 -0.74
C LEU A 30 36.69 -0.37 0.68
N GLY A 31 37.70 -1.22 0.93
CA GLY A 31 37.90 -1.88 2.22
C GLY A 31 36.72 -2.74 2.68
N ILE A 32 36.00 -3.35 1.73
CA ILE A 32 34.81 -4.16 1.98
C ILE A 32 35.23 -5.61 2.24
N ARG A 33 34.99 -6.08 3.47
CA ARG A 33 35.36 -7.44 3.89
C ARG A 33 34.65 -8.59 3.15
N ASP A 34 33.49 -8.34 2.55
CA ASP A 34 32.64 -9.39 1.95
C ASP A 34 32.29 -9.06 0.50
N GLY A 35 32.91 -9.78 -0.45
CA GLY A 35 32.67 -9.61 -1.87
C GLY A 35 31.27 -10.01 -2.35
N GLN A 36 30.50 -10.78 -1.56
CA GLN A 36 29.09 -11.03 -1.89
C GLN A 36 28.24 -9.76 -1.76
N ARG A 37 28.67 -8.77 -0.97
CA ARG A 37 27.95 -7.49 -0.88
C ARG A 37 28.04 -6.71 -2.19
N THR A 38 29.24 -6.60 -2.76
CA THR A 38 29.48 -5.91 -4.03
C THR A 38 28.65 -6.54 -5.15
N LYS A 39 28.61 -7.88 -5.24
CA LYS A 39 27.75 -8.61 -6.19
C LYS A 39 26.27 -8.25 -6.03
N LYS A 40 25.76 -8.21 -4.79
CA LYS A 40 24.36 -7.84 -4.51
C LYS A 40 24.05 -6.41 -4.92
N TRP A 41 24.95 -5.46 -4.69
CA TRP A 41 24.75 -4.07 -5.07
C TRP A 41 24.73 -3.88 -6.58
N ILE A 42 25.67 -4.49 -7.31
CA ILE A 42 25.70 -4.44 -8.78
C ILE A 42 24.45 -5.08 -9.36
N ARG A 43 24.01 -6.21 -8.82
CA ARG A 43 22.75 -6.85 -9.25
C ARG A 43 21.54 -5.94 -9.02
N ALA A 44 21.41 -5.37 -7.82
CA ALA A 44 20.32 -4.46 -7.50
C ALA A 44 20.31 -3.25 -8.44
N TYR A 45 21.49 -2.68 -8.72
CA TYR A 45 21.64 -1.58 -9.66
C TYR A 45 21.22 -1.95 -11.09
N ARG A 46 21.54 -3.16 -11.57
CA ARG A 46 21.07 -3.63 -12.89
C ARG A 46 19.56 -3.81 -12.97
N GLU A 47 18.91 -4.23 -11.89
CA GLU A 47 17.47 -4.49 -11.86
C GLU A 47 16.62 -3.21 -11.71
N LYS A 48 17.11 -2.21 -10.98
CA LYS A 48 16.30 -1.08 -10.50
C LYS A 48 17.05 0.27 -10.50
N GLY A 49 18.29 0.32 -10.99
CA GLY A 49 19.08 1.54 -11.08
C GLY A 49 19.56 2.10 -9.73
N ALA A 50 19.95 3.38 -9.75
CA ALA A 50 20.48 4.10 -8.58
C ALA A 50 19.44 4.26 -7.45
N GLU A 51 18.15 4.26 -7.80
CA GLU A 51 17.02 4.34 -6.87
C GLU A 51 17.03 3.21 -5.82
N THR A 52 17.71 2.09 -6.09
CA THR A 52 17.88 1.00 -5.11
C THR A 52 18.67 1.36 -3.88
N PHE A 53 19.53 2.37 -3.97
CA PHE A 53 20.38 2.78 -2.87
C PHE A 53 19.81 3.97 -2.11
N GLU A 54 18.76 4.60 -2.64
CA GLU A 54 18.05 5.63 -1.91
C GLU A 54 17.56 5.07 -0.59
N LYS A 55 17.79 5.85 0.46
CA LYS A 55 17.19 5.59 1.76
C LYS A 55 15.69 5.88 1.62
N VAL A 56 14.94 4.92 1.10
CA VAL A 56 13.49 4.92 1.25
C VAL A 56 13.24 4.82 2.75
N ALA A 57 13.02 5.97 3.38
CA ALA A 57 12.50 6.02 4.71
C ALA A 57 11.12 5.34 4.65
N ARG A 58 11.06 4.10 5.16
CA ARG A 58 9.85 3.28 5.41
C ARG A 58 9.37 2.55 4.14
N GLN A 59 9.04 1.27 4.17
CA GLN A 59 8.03 0.65 5.02
C GLN A 59 8.39 -0.81 5.30
N GLY A 60 8.27 -1.23 6.54
CA GLY A 60 8.35 -2.64 6.89
C GLY A 60 9.78 -3.13 7.04
N VAL A 61 10.24 -3.13 8.28
CA VAL A 61 11.12 -4.20 8.78
C VAL A 61 10.67 -5.51 8.14
N ARG A 62 11.59 -6.16 7.43
CA ARG A 62 11.48 -7.52 6.89
C ARG A 62 10.58 -8.38 7.79
N GLY A 63 9.32 -8.65 7.41
CA GLY A 63 8.50 -9.56 8.23
C GLY A 63 6.98 -9.53 8.10
N ARG A 64 6.34 -8.54 7.45
CA ARG A 64 4.86 -8.59 7.34
C ARG A 64 4.39 -8.12 5.98
N ARG A 65 3.96 -9.07 5.14
CA ARG A 65 3.05 -8.74 4.04
C ARG A 65 1.80 -8.10 4.68
N PRO A 66 1.33 -6.93 4.21
CA PRO A 66 0.05 -6.40 4.68
C PRO A 66 -1.01 -7.49 4.48
N LYS A 67 -1.78 -7.79 5.53
CA LYS A 67 -2.86 -8.75 5.47
C LYS A 67 -3.83 -8.22 4.41
N LYS A 68 -3.96 -8.92 3.28
CA LYS A 68 -4.98 -8.60 2.28
C LYS A 68 -6.30 -8.62 3.06
N GLU A 69 -6.96 -7.47 3.14
CA GLU A 69 -8.30 -7.41 3.73
C GLU A 69 -9.10 -8.51 3.05
N ASN A 70 -9.69 -9.38 3.87
CA ASN A 70 -10.44 -10.51 3.36
C ASN A 70 -11.71 -9.92 2.74
N THR A 71 -11.64 -9.55 1.46
CA THR A 71 -12.75 -9.02 0.69
C THR A 71 -13.97 -9.91 0.82
N GLN A 72 -13.78 -11.23 0.98
CA GLN A 72 -14.88 -12.15 1.23
C GLN A 72 -15.54 -11.91 2.59
N ALA A 73 -14.76 -11.66 3.66
CA ALA A 73 -15.33 -11.35 4.97
C ALA A 73 -16.07 -10.00 5.00
N TYR A 74 -15.62 -9.03 4.19
CA TYR A 74 -16.32 -7.77 4.00
C TYR A 74 -17.64 -7.96 3.22
N LEU A 75 -17.58 -8.73 2.12
CA LEU A 75 -18.76 -9.06 1.32
C LEU A 75 -19.80 -9.83 2.14
N THR A 76 -19.40 -10.86 2.90
CA THR A 76 -20.34 -11.63 3.73
C THR A 76 -20.98 -10.77 4.81
N ARG A 77 -20.21 -9.89 5.47
CA ARG A 77 -20.77 -8.93 6.43
C ARG A 77 -21.80 -8.02 5.76
N LEU A 78 -21.48 -7.47 4.59
CA LEU A 78 -22.36 -6.54 3.88
C LEU A 78 -23.64 -7.25 3.40
N GLU A 79 -23.52 -8.47 2.91
CA GLU A 79 -24.66 -9.32 2.53
C GLU A 79 -25.58 -9.59 3.73
N MET A 80 -25.01 -9.89 4.91
CA MET A 80 -25.77 -10.05 6.14
C MET A 80 -26.47 -8.76 6.58
N GLU A 81 -25.77 -7.61 6.53
CA GLU A 81 -26.36 -6.29 6.84
C GLU A 81 -27.53 -5.98 5.90
N VAL A 82 -27.39 -6.23 4.60
CA VAL A 82 -28.47 -6.05 3.61
C VAL A 82 -29.63 -7.00 3.87
N ALA A 83 -29.37 -8.26 4.19
CA ALA A 83 -30.42 -9.24 4.50
C ALA A 83 -31.23 -8.82 5.74
N LEU A 84 -30.55 -8.35 6.79
CA LEU A 84 -31.18 -7.86 8.01
C LEU A 84 -32.02 -6.60 7.75
N LEU A 85 -31.49 -5.64 7.00
CA LEU A 85 -32.21 -4.41 6.64
C LEU A 85 -33.48 -4.71 5.81
N LYS A 86 -33.40 -5.64 4.87
CA LYS A 86 -34.58 -6.08 4.08
C LYS A 86 -35.64 -6.70 4.98
N LYS A 87 -35.25 -7.54 5.94
CA LYS A 87 -36.18 -8.14 6.91
C LYS A 87 -36.88 -7.07 7.76
N PHE A 88 -36.14 -6.10 8.30
CA PHE A 88 -36.75 -5.01 9.05
C PHE A 88 -37.64 -4.13 8.17
N HIS A 89 -37.26 -3.89 6.92
CA HIS A 89 -38.11 -3.15 5.99
C HIS A 89 -39.44 -3.87 5.74
N THR A 90 -39.42 -5.20 5.55
CA THR A 90 -40.66 -5.98 5.40
C THR A 90 -41.48 -5.96 6.68
N GLU A 91 -40.88 -6.19 7.85
CA GLU A 91 -41.59 -6.19 9.13
C GLU A 91 -42.25 -4.83 9.43
N LEU A 92 -41.54 -3.73 9.15
CA LEU A 92 -42.09 -2.37 9.31
C LEU A 92 -43.18 -2.04 8.29
N ARG A 93 -43.26 -2.77 7.16
CA ARG A 93 -44.30 -2.62 6.13
C ARG A 93 -45.55 -3.44 6.45
N GLU A 94 -45.38 -4.61 7.07
CA GLU A 94 -46.48 -5.48 7.53
C GLU A 94 -47.15 -4.96 8.80
N VAL A 95 -46.46 -4.14 9.61
CA VAL A 95 -47.11 -3.37 10.67
C VAL A 95 -47.94 -2.26 10.01
N PRO A 96 -49.27 -2.20 10.17
CA PRO A 96 -50.05 -1.09 9.66
C PRO A 96 -49.53 0.19 10.32
N LEU A 97 -48.86 1.01 9.54
CA LEU A 97 -48.31 2.29 9.97
C LEU A 97 -49.47 3.14 10.49
N ALA A 98 -49.60 3.24 11.82
CA ALA A 98 -50.44 4.25 12.43
C ALA A 98 -50.08 5.61 11.78
N GLN A 99 -51.11 6.22 11.19
CA GLN A 99 -51.09 7.39 10.31
C GLN A 99 -49.95 8.37 10.63
N ARG A 100 -48.95 8.42 9.75
CA ARG A 100 -47.99 9.52 9.73
C ARG A 100 -48.42 10.51 8.66
N ASN A 101 -49.13 11.54 9.09
CA ASN A 101 -49.39 12.75 8.32
C ASN A 101 -48.05 13.42 7.96
N ILE A 102 -47.40 12.95 6.90
CA ILE A 102 -46.20 13.58 6.35
C ILE A 102 -46.53 13.95 4.92
N GLY A 103 -46.81 15.24 4.70
CA GLY A 103 -46.95 15.82 3.37
C GLY A 103 -48.34 16.36 3.01
N ARG A 104 -48.88 17.31 3.79
CA ARG A 104 -49.75 18.34 3.23
C ARG A 104 -49.08 19.71 3.39
N SER A 105 -48.21 20.04 2.45
CA SER A 105 -47.89 21.42 2.09
C SER A 105 -48.04 21.54 0.59
N THR A 106 -49.26 21.87 0.15
CA THR A 106 -49.47 22.46 -1.17
C THR A 106 -49.57 23.97 -0.96
N THR A 107 -48.43 24.64 -1.02
CA THR A 107 -48.41 26.09 -1.21
C THR A 107 -48.93 26.35 -2.62
N THR A 108 -50.23 26.62 -2.75
CA THR A 108 -50.79 27.15 -3.99
C THR A 108 -50.47 28.64 -4.02
N GLU A 109 -49.34 29.00 -4.64
CA GLU A 109 -49.06 30.37 -5.04
C GLU A 109 -50.14 30.81 -6.05
N GLN A 110 -51.07 31.63 -5.60
CA GLN A 110 -52.00 32.36 -6.46
C GLN A 110 -51.22 33.50 -7.11
N ASN A 111 -50.64 33.26 -8.28
CA ASN A 111 -50.17 34.33 -9.17
C ASN A 111 -51.27 34.60 -10.21
N THR A 112 -52.06 35.64 -9.98
CA THR A 112 -53.00 36.18 -10.97
C THR A 112 -52.49 37.55 -11.39
N ARG A 113 -52.25 37.70 -12.71
CA ARG A 113 -52.05 38.97 -13.41
C ARG A 113 -53.37 39.69 -13.64
#